data_AF-A0A0F9DAC8-F1
#
_entry.id   AF-A0A0F9DAC8-F1
#
_cell.length_a   1.000
_cell.length_b   1.000
_cell.length_c   1.000
_cell.angle_alpha   90.00
_cell.angle_beta   90.00
_cell.angle_gamma   90.00
#
_symmetry.space_group_name_H-M   'P 1'
#
loop_
_entity.id
_entity.type
_entity.pdbx_description
1 polymer ?
#
loop_
_entity_poly.entity_id
_entity_poly.type
_entity_poly.pdbx_seq_one_letter_code
_entity_poly.pdbx_strand_id
1 'polypeptide(L)' 'MTSGELFGIDVHEPSEALPTLSPVIPCAVQPLNSEGYADYLWTGVDGRQQVERKTWYELL' A
#
# COMPACT_ATOMS: atom_id res chain seq x y z
N MET A 1 1.26 11.23 17.12
CA MET A 1 0.59 9.93 17.27
C MET A 1 -0.10 9.66 15.96
N THR A 2 0.47 8.80 15.11
CA THR A 2 -0.13 8.40 13.83
C THR A 2 -1.43 7.65 14.11
N SER A 3 -2.49 7.96 13.36
CA SER A 3 -3.77 7.26 13.44
C SER A 3 -3.55 5.75 13.37
N GLY A 4 -4.34 4.97 14.09
CA GLY A 4 -4.28 3.50 14.10
C GLY A 4 -4.67 2.84 12.76
N GLU A 5 -4.53 3.55 11.64
CA GLU A 5 -4.72 3.02 10.29
C GLU A 5 -3.44 2.28 9.87
N LEU A 6 -3.58 1.02 9.48
CA LEU A 6 -2.50 0.20 8.96
C LEU A 6 -2.08 0.70 7.57
N PHE A 7 -0.81 0.51 7.23
CA PHE A 7 -0.35 0.66 5.85
C PHE A 7 -1.03 -0.42 4.98
N GLY A 8 -1.85 0.02 4.04
CA GLY A 8 -2.58 -0.83 3.11
C GLY A 8 -1.71 -1.25 1.93
N ILE A 9 -1.81 -2.52 1.58
CA ILE A 9 -1.21 -3.13 0.38
C ILE A 9 -2.37 -3.71 -0.44
N ASP A 10 -2.47 -3.36 -1.72
CA ASP A 10 -3.54 -3.89 -2.56
C ASP A 10 -3.44 -5.42 -2.75
N VAL A 11 -4.57 -6.10 -2.90
CA VAL A 11 -4.63 -7.57 -3.12
C VAL A 11 -3.93 -8.03 -4.40
N HIS A 12 -3.71 -7.15 -5.37
CA HIS A 12 -3.02 -7.47 -6.61
C HIS A 12 -1.50 -7.25 -6.54
N GLU A 13 -0.98 -6.74 -5.43
CA GLU A 13 0.46 -6.59 -5.26
C GLU A 13 1.16 -7.94 -5.03
N PRO A 14 2.48 -8.03 -5.32
CA PRO A 14 3.23 -9.26 -5.14
C PRO A 14 3.11 -9.81 -3.71
N SER A 15 2.99 -11.13 -3.58
CA SER A 15 2.85 -11.82 -2.29
C SER A 15 3.99 -11.51 -1.30
N GLU A 16 5.14 -11.11 -1.84
CA GLU A 16 6.35 -10.71 -1.14
C GLU A 16 6.24 -9.31 -0.50
N ALA A 17 5.27 -8.47 -0.88
CA ALA A 17 5.13 -7.12 -0.35
C ALA A 17 4.88 -7.12 1.18
N LEU A 18 3.93 -7.93 1.66
CA LEU A 18 3.60 -8.04 3.08
C LEU A 18 4.79 -8.52 3.94
N PRO A 19 5.47 -9.65 3.64
CA PRO A 19 6.61 -10.10 4.43
C PRO A 19 7.82 -9.15 4.33
N THR A 20 7.93 -8.36 3.26
CA THR A 20 9.00 -7.36 3.13
C THR A 20 8.74 -6.12 4.00
N LEU A 21 7.50 -5.66 4.08
CA LEU A 21 7.13 -4.41 4.78
C LEU A 21 6.80 -4.61 6.27
N SER A 22 6.18 -5.74 6.62
CA SER A 22 5.72 -6.04 7.99
C SER A 22 6.79 -6.01 9.09
N PRO A 23 8.10 -6.25 8.84
CA PRO A 23 9.13 -6.08 9.86
C PRO A 23 9.39 -4.62 10.26
N VAL A 24 8.98 -3.65 9.43
CA VAL A 24 9.31 -2.22 9.60
C VAL A 24 8.06 -1.39 9.93
N ILE A 25 6.92 -1.73 9.33
CA ILE A 25 5.66 -0.99 9.48
C ILE A 25 4.47 -1.94 9.70
N PRO A 26 3.52 -1.60 10.59
CA PRO A 26 2.25 -2.30 10.65
C PRO A 26 1.48 -2.16 9.32
N CYS A 27 1.30 -3.26 8.62
CA CYS A 27 0.67 -3.28 7.31
C CYS A 27 -0.27 -4.49 7.14
N ALA A 28 -1.21 -4.37 6.21
CA ALA A 28 -2.15 -5.44 5.87
C ALA A 28 -2.52 -5.41 4.39
N VAL A 29 -2.84 -6.59 3.84
CA VAL A 29 -3.40 -6.74 2.49
C VAL A 29 -4.89 -6.38 2.52
N GLN A 30 -5.33 -5.55 1.59
CA GLN A 30 -6.67 -4.96 1.51
C GLN A 30 -7.10 -4.79 0.04
N PRO A 31 -8.39 -4.82 -0.32
CA PRO A 31 -8.86 -4.68 -1.70
C PRO A 31 -8.88 -3.21 -2.17
N LEU A 32 -7.77 -2.48 -2.02
CA LEU A 32 -7.64 -1.03 -2.23
C LEU A 32 -8.10 -0.55 -3.61
N ASN A 33 -7.73 -1.26 -4.67
CA ASN A 33 -8.09 -0.92 -6.04
C ASN A 33 -9.63 -0.97 -6.26
N SER A 34 -10.31 -1.89 -5.58
CA SER A 34 -11.79 -1.97 -5.63
C SER A 34 -12.46 -0.80 -4.91
N GLU A 35 -11.73 -0.13 -4.01
CA GLU A 35 -12.17 1.05 -3.27
C GLU A 35 -11.72 2.37 -3.93
N GLY A 36 -11.04 2.30 -5.08
CA GLY A 36 -10.58 3.47 -5.84
C GLY A 36 -9.26 4.07 -5.35
N TYR A 37 -8.50 3.35 -4.53
CA TYR A 37 -7.14 3.73 -4.12
C TYR A 37 -6.08 3.06 -5.01
N ALA A 38 -4.85 3.58 -4.93
CA ALA A 38 -3.68 2.98 -5.58
C ALA A 38 -3.18 1.71 -4.84
N ASP A 39 -2.12 1.11 -5.38
CA ASP A 39 -1.53 -0.15 -4.88
C ASP A 39 -1.07 -0.10 -3.42
N TYR A 40 -0.70 1.07 -2.92
CA TYR A 40 -0.34 1.30 -1.52
C TYR A 40 -1.04 2.52 -0.95
N LEU A 41 -1.49 2.42 0.30
CA LEU A 41 -2.25 3.48 1.00
C LEU A 41 -1.80 3.63 2.45
N TRP A 42 -1.55 4.85 2.91
CA TRP A 42 -1.24 5.12 4.32
C TRP A 42 -1.63 6.52 4.75
N THR A 43 -1.71 6.74 6.06
CA THR A 43 -1.96 8.08 6.63
C THR A 43 -0.67 8.63 7.22
N GLY A 44 -0.10 9.63 6.53
CA GLY A 44 1.08 10.37 6.96
C GLY A 44 0.73 11.66 7.70
N VAL A 45 1.76 12.47 8.00
CA VAL A 45 1.58 13.80 8.62
C VAL A 45 0.80 14.77 7.73
N ASP A 46 0.92 14.60 6.41
CA ASP A 46 0.23 15.42 5.39
C ASP A 46 -1.13 14.80 4.98
N GLY A 47 -1.69 13.93 5.83
CA GLY A 47 -2.94 13.22 5.56
C GLY A 47 -2.74 11.93 4.78
N ARG A 48 -3.79 11.50 4.07
CA ARG A 48 -3.81 10.24 3.33
C ARG A 48 -2.91 10.33 2.10
N GLN A 49 -2.03 9.36 1.96
CA GLN A 49 -1.05 9.22 0.89
C GLN A 49 -1.26 7.88 0.19
N GLN A 50 -1.02 7.87 -1.11
CA GLN A 50 -1.10 6.65 -1.90
C GLN A 50 -0.03 6.65 -2.98
N VAL A 51 0.43 5.47 -3.38
CA VAL A 51 1.35 5.33 -4.50
C VAL A 51 0.99 4.13 -5.36
N GLU A 52 1.06 4.34 -6.67
CA GLU A 52 0.89 3.32 -7.69
C GLU A 52 2.25 2.69 -8.00
N ARG A 53 2.31 1.36 -8.07
CA ARG A 53 3.48 0.62 -8.54
C ARG A 53 3.29 0.26 -10.01
N LYS A 54 4.29 0.59 -10.82
CA LYS A 54 4.37 0.14 -12.22
C LYS A 54 5.66 -0.61 -12.44
N THR A 55 5.57 -1.77 -13.08
CA THR A 55 6.70 -2.49 -13.63
C THR A 55 7.19 -1.77 -14.89
N TRP A 56 8.44 -2.02 -15.28
CA TRP A 56 9.00 -1.42 -16.49
C TRP A 56 8.21 -1.75 -17.75
N TYR A 57 7.62 -2.95 -17.82
CA TYR A 57 6.81 -3.36 -18.96
C TYR A 57 5.45 -2.65 -19.05
N GLU A 58 4.98 -2.03 -17.96
CA GLU A 58 3.73 -1.26 -17.94
C GLU A 58 3.95 0.22 -18.30
N LEU A 59 5.20 0.68 -18.33
CA LEU A 59 5.57 2.06 -18.67
C LEU A 59 5.99 2.23 -20.13
N LEU A 60 6.15 1.13 -20.86
CA LEU A 60 6.61 1.07 -22.26
C LEU A 60 5.44 0.85 -23.21
#